data_AF-A0A6A6B7M9-F1
#
_entry.id   AF-A0A6A6B7M9-F1
#
_cell.length_a   1.000
_cell.length_b   1.000
_cell.length_c   1.000
_cell.angle_alpha   90.00
_cell.angle_beta   90.00
_cell.angle_gamma   90.00
#
_symmetry.space_group_name_H-M   'P 1'
#
loop_
_entity.id
_entity.type
_entity.pdbx_description
1 polymer ?
#
loop_
_entity_poly.entity_id
_entity_poly.type
_entity_poly.pdbx_seq_one_letter_code
_entity_poly.pdbx_strand_id
1 'polypeptide(L)'
;MQAGSLFQKLANSRDPTLLSYLQRRHITPNFLNEIDKFLANHPEIADYAPRFVQDFNSLTPFDAYRYFLKGYTRPARYIKDHLPEGNFVLPVGFKYERLVNAVDEELIGFFEGHDYRYDILEEIDCQVAYFVADLQRGHLLKRADRTLVVYAIWGNPVDAYKYFEYNYQTKWLKHRYLSEHIVLDDIPRQDGYSLPNPRQTGEDEGHRGHYMVRLRMARAADEGV
;
A
#
# COMPACT_ATOMS: atom_id res chain seq x y z
N MET A 1 2.77 28.33 25.00
CA MET A 1 3.70 27.36 24.39
C MET A 1 3.11 26.98 23.05
N GLN A 2 3.77 27.29 21.94
CA GLN A 2 3.31 26.83 20.63
C GLN A 2 3.45 25.31 20.58
N ALA A 3 2.36 24.59 20.34
CA ALA A 3 2.40 23.15 20.13
C ALA A 3 3.24 22.89 18.86
N GLY A 4 4.51 22.53 19.05
CA GLY A 4 5.35 22.07 17.95
C GLY A 4 4.76 20.79 17.37
N SER A 5 4.71 20.69 16.04
CA SER A 5 4.31 19.45 15.37
C SER A 5 5.27 18.33 15.79
N LEU A 6 4.75 17.20 16.30
CA LEU A 6 5.55 16.03 16.70
C LEU A 6 6.34 15.42 15.53
N PHE A 7 5.84 15.63 14.31
CA PHE A 7 6.43 15.16 13.07
C PHE A 7 6.75 16.34 12.15
N GLN A 8 7.82 16.22 11.36
CA GLN A 8 8.05 17.11 10.23
C GLN A 8 6.90 17.01 9.22
N LYS A 9 6.62 18.10 8.51
CA LYS A 9 5.51 18.18 7.54
C LYS A 9 6.04 18.00 6.13
N LEU A 10 5.57 16.96 5.44
CA LEU A 10 5.95 16.67 4.06
C LEU A 10 5.16 17.53 3.06
N ALA A 11 3.87 17.80 3.31
CA ALA A 11 2.99 18.46 2.35
C ALA A 11 3.38 19.92 2.07
N ASN A 12 3.98 20.60 3.05
CA ASN A 12 4.46 21.98 2.92
C ASN A 12 5.95 22.05 2.55
N SER A 13 6.60 20.90 2.34
CA SER A 13 7.99 20.86 1.94
C SER A 13 8.19 21.47 0.56
N ARG A 14 9.22 22.32 0.44
CA ARG A 14 9.70 22.84 -0.86
C ARG A 14 10.93 22.06 -1.35
N ASP A 15 11.13 20.86 -0.84
CA ASP A 15 12.25 20.00 -1.23
C ASP A 15 12.15 19.63 -2.72
N PRO A 16 13.10 20.07 -3.56
CA PRO A 16 13.03 19.88 -5.00
C PRO A 16 13.13 18.40 -5.38
N THR A 17 13.89 17.60 -4.63
CA THR A 17 14.09 16.17 -4.89
C THR A 17 12.79 15.41 -4.70
N LEU A 18 12.05 15.67 -3.62
CA LEU A 18 10.74 15.09 -3.35
C LEU A 18 9.73 15.48 -4.44
N LEU A 19 9.66 16.76 -4.82
CA LEU A 19 8.70 17.21 -5.84
C LEU A 19 9.01 16.62 -7.23
N SER A 20 10.29 16.60 -7.62
CA SER A 20 10.73 15.93 -8.85
C SER A 20 10.46 14.43 -8.81
N TYR A 21 10.62 13.79 -7.65
CA TYR A 21 10.29 12.38 -7.47
C TYR A 21 8.81 12.10 -7.73
N LEU A 22 7.91 12.83 -7.07
CA LEU A 22 6.47 12.66 -7.21
C LEU A 22 6.03 12.90 -8.66
N GLN A 23 6.58 13.92 -9.31
CA GLN A 23 6.29 14.19 -10.72
C GLN A 23 6.74 13.03 -11.62
N ARG A 24 7.96 12.52 -11.45
CA ARG A 24 8.48 11.37 -12.21
C ARG A 24 7.66 10.10 -12.01
N ARG A 25 7.13 9.90 -10.80
CA ARG A 25 6.26 8.77 -10.46
C ARG A 25 4.77 9.02 -10.75
N HIS A 26 4.43 10.20 -11.25
CA HIS A 26 3.06 10.63 -11.45
C HIS A 26 2.17 10.49 -10.21
N ILE A 27 2.74 10.70 -9.03
CA ILE A 27 2.04 10.68 -7.75
C ILE A 27 1.50 12.09 -7.49
N THR A 28 0.25 12.20 -7.04
CA THR A 28 -0.33 13.51 -6.69
C THR A 28 0.36 14.07 -5.44
N PRO A 29 0.75 15.37 -5.43
CA PRO A 29 1.26 16.04 -4.24
C PRO A 29 0.28 16.00 -3.06
N ASN A 30 -1.03 15.84 -3.34
CA ASN A 30 -2.03 15.69 -2.27
C ASN A 30 -1.78 14.45 -1.40
N PHE A 31 -1.09 13.43 -1.92
CA PHE A 31 -0.72 12.25 -1.14
C PHE A 31 0.17 12.60 0.06
N LEU A 32 1.03 13.63 -0.04
CA LEU A 32 1.81 14.10 1.11
C LEU A 32 0.92 14.66 2.23
N ASN A 33 -0.22 15.27 1.89
CA ASN A 33 -1.19 15.73 2.88
C ASN A 33 -1.86 14.56 3.61
N GLU A 34 -2.04 13.43 2.94
CA GLU A 34 -2.58 12.22 3.57
C GLU A 34 -1.60 11.66 4.60
N ILE A 35 -0.30 11.64 4.27
CA ILE A 35 0.76 11.24 5.21
C ILE A 35 0.78 12.18 6.43
N ASP A 36 0.79 13.49 6.19
CA ASP A 36 0.83 14.48 7.28
C ASP A 36 -0.41 14.41 8.18
N LYS A 37 -1.58 14.08 7.62
CA LYS A 37 -2.82 13.87 8.38
C LYS A 37 -2.78 12.58 9.18
N PHE A 38 -2.29 11.50 8.58
CA PHE A 38 -2.12 10.21 9.26
C PHE A 38 -1.22 10.38 10.50
N LEU A 39 -0.04 10.98 10.35
CA LEU A 39 0.89 11.20 11.46
C LEU A 39 0.31 12.14 12.53
N ALA A 40 -0.44 13.18 12.12
CA ALA A 40 -1.07 14.10 13.06
C ALA A 40 -2.21 13.44 13.88
N ASN A 41 -2.90 12.46 13.29
CA ASN A 41 -3.98 11.74 13.95
C ASN A 41 -3.49 10.60 14.86
N HIS A 42 -2.20 10.27 14.82
CA HIS A 42 -1.60 9.20 15.61
C HIS A 42 -0.43 9.70 16.48
N PRO A 43 -0.66 10.65 17.41
CA PRO A 43 0.38 11.18 18.29
C PRO A 43 1.02 10.10 19.17
N GLU A 44 0.31 9.01 19.47
CA GLU A 44 0.80 7.87 20.26
C GLU A 44 2.03 7.17 19.64
N ILE A 45 2.29 7.36 18.33
CA ILE A 45 3.51 6.91 17.67
C ILE A 45 4.76 7.46 18.38
N ALA A 46 4.69 8.70 18.91
CA ALA A 46 5.82 9.31 19.62
C ALA A 46 6.19 8.58 20.90
N ASP A 47 5.21 8.01 21.60
CA ASP A 47 5.40 7.32 22.87
C ASP A 47 5.89 5.88 22.65
N TYR A 48 5.33 5.19 21.66
CA TYR A 48 5.56 3.76 21.44
C TYR A 48 6.62 3.45 20.38
N ALA A 49 6.86 4.36 19.45
CA ALA A 49 7.89 4.23 18.42
C ALA A 49 8.81 5.48 18.37
N PRO A 50 9.46 5.87 19.48
CA PRO A 50 10.25 7.10 19.55
C PRO A 50 11.42 7.13 18.56
N ARG A 51 11.99 5.97 18.23
CA ARG A 51 13.04 5.85 17.20
C ARG A 51 12.52 6.19 15.82
N PHE A 52 11.33 5.71 15.45
CA PHE A 52 10.70 6.06 14.18
C PHE A 52 10.51 7.58 14.08
N VAL A 53 10.04 8.22 15.16
CA VAL A 53 9.85 9.68 15.19
C VAL A 53 11.18 10.42 15.06
N GLN A 54 12.20 9.98 15.80
CA GLN A 54 13.54 10.57 15.73
C GLN A 54 14.13 10.45 14.32
N ASP A 55 14.12 9.25 13.75
CA ASP A 55 14.65 8.98 12.42
C ASP A 55 13.87 9.79 11.38
N PHE A 56 12.54 9.67 11.37
CA PHE A 56 11.67 10.40 10.45
C PHE A 56 11.92 11.90 10.51
N ASN A 57 12.08 12.51 11.69
CA ASN A 57 12.32 13.95 11.83
C ASN A 57 13.75 14.39 11.50
N SER A 58 14.73 13.49 11.54
CA SER A 58 16.13 13.80 11.24
C SER A 58 16.47 13.71 9.74
N LEU A 59 15.64 12.99 8.97
CA LEU A 59 15.82 12.77 7.53
C LEU A 59 15.42 14.00 6.71
N THR A 60 15.96 14.10 5.49
CA THR A 60 15.47 15.06 4.50
C THR A 60 14.01 14.73 4.14
N PRO A 61 13.19 15.69 3.66
CA PRO A 61 11.79 15.40 3.33
C PRO A 61 11.62 14.26 2.31
N PHE A 62 12.55 14.14 1.36
CA PHE A 62 12.55 13.02 0.41
C PHE A 62 12.84 11.68 1.08
N ASP A 63 13.86 11.63 1.94
CA ASP A 63 14.23 10.38 2.63
C ASP A 63 13.19 9.99 3.68
N ALA A 64 12.60 10.98 4.38
CA ALA A 64 11.50 10.77 5.32
C ALA A 64 10.27 10.19 4.61
N TYR A 65 9.93 10.70 3.42
CA TYR A 65 8.89 10.14 2.57
C TYR A 65 9.17 8.67 2.19
N ARG A 66 10.39 8.35 1.75
CA ARG A 66 10.78 6.96 1.42
C ARG A 66 10.76 6.05 2.63
N TYR A 67 11.24 6.53 3.77
CA TYR A 67 11.25 5.82 5.03
C TYR A 67 9.82 5.47 5.48
N PHE A 68 8.90 6.42 5.40
CA PHE A 68 7.47 6.19 5.65
C PHE A 68 6.87 5.18 4.67
N LEU A 69 7.20 5.28 3.38
CA LEU A 69 6.64 4.38 2.36
C LEU A 69 7.05 2.91 2.53
N LYS A 70 8.17 2.61 3.18
CA LYS A 70 8.60 1.24 3.50
C LYS A 70 7.60 0.52 4.40
N GLY A 71 7.01 1.25 5.36
CA GLY A 71 5.96 0.73 6.21
C GLY A 71 4.56 0.94 5.66
N TYR A 72 4.35 1.94 4.82
CA TYR A 72 3.01 2.33 4.38
C TYR A 72 2.36 1.32 3.43
N THR A 73 1.19 0.80 3.79
CA THR A 73 0.56 -0.35 3.12
C THR A 73 -0.47 0.05 2.06
N ARG A 74 -0.88 1.31 2.03
CA ARG A 74 -1.80 1.80 0.99
C ARG A 74 -1.03 2.18 -0.26
N PRO A 75 -1.57 1.86 -1.46
CA PRO A 75 -0.95 2.30 -2.70
C PRO A 75 -1.05 3.82 -2.83
N ALA A 76 -0.08 4.42 -3.49
CA ALA A 76 -0.04 5.85 -3.77
C ALA A 76 -1.25 6.31 -4.60
N ARG A 77 -1.52 7.61 -4.54
CA ARG A 77 -2.52 8.26 -5.40
C ARG A 77 -1.81 8.84 -6.61
N TYR A 78 -2.24 8.43 -7.79
CA TYR A 78 -1.69 8.92 -9.05
C TYR A 78 -2.40 10.19 -9.49
N ILE A 79 -1.72 11.00 -10.31
CA ILE A 79 -2.32 12.13 -11.00
C ILE A 79 -3.49 11.61 -11.84
N LYS A 80 -4.59 12.37 -11.85
CA LYS A 80 -5.78 12.02 -12.62
C LYS A 80 -5.42 11.75 -14.08
N ASP A 81 -6.05 10.74 -14.68
CA ASP A 81 -5.86 10.31 -16.07
C ASP A 81 -4.44 9.74 -16.39
N HIS A 82 -3.53 9.66 -15.41
CA HIS A 82 -2.23 9.02 -15.61
C HIS A 82 -2.36 7.50 -15.79
N LEU A 83 -3.23 6.89 -14.99
CA LEU A 83 -3.56 5.47 -15.08
C LEU A 83 -4.93 5.33 -15.78
N PRO A 84 -5.15 4.27 -16.58
CA PRO A 84 -6.46 4.02 -17.17
C PRO A 84 -7.55 3.89 -16.10
N GLU A 85 -8.60 4.71 -16.21
CA GLU A 85 -9.78 4.63 -15.35
C GLU A 85 -10.87 3.75 -15.99
N GLY A 86 -11.60 2.98 -15.18
CA GLY A 86 -12.79 2.25 -15.65
C GLY A 86 -12.52 0.93 -16.39
N ASN A 87 -13.24 0.70 -17.50
CA ASN A 87 -13.04 -0.44 -18.39
C ASN A 87 -12.06 -0.02 -19.48
N PHE A 88 -10.85 -0.57 -19.47
CA PHE A 88 -9.84 -0.35 -20.51
C PHE A 88 -9.67 -1.62 -21.36
N VAL A 89 -9.13 -1.45 -22.56
CA VAL A 89 -8.82 -2.56 -23.48
C VAL A 89 -7.32 -2.57 -23.72
N LEU A 90 -6.72 -3.76 -23.69
CA LEU A 90 -5.31 -3.93 -24.00
C LEU A 90 -5.12 -4.03 -25.52
N PRO A 91 -4.01 -3.49 -26.08
CA PRO A 91 -3.69 -3.67 -27.49
C PRO A 91 -3.68 -5.15 -27.90
N VAL A 92 -4.07 -5.42 -29.14
CA VAL A 92 -4.01 -6.78 -29.70
C VAL A 92 -2.56 -7.27 -29.65
N GLY A 93 -2.35 -8.46 -29.07
CA GLY A 93 -1.00 -9.03 -28.91
C GLY A 93 -0.16 -8.38 -27.81
N PHE A 94 -0.75 -7.56 -26.93
CA PHE A 94 -0.06 -7.02 -25.76
C PHE A 94 0.63 -8.14 -24.96
N LYS A 95 1.90 -7.94 -24.63
CA LYS A 95 2.68 -8.85 -23.80
C LYS A 95 2.94 -8.17 -22.47
N TYR A 96 2.45 -8.80 -21.41
CA TYR A 96 2.72 -8.34 -20.06
C TYR A 96 4.20 -8.54 -19.71
N GLU A 97 4.84 -7.46 -19.30
CA GLU A 97 6.18 -7.49 -18.73
C GLU A 97 6.08 -7.78 -17.23
N ARG A 98 6.71 -8.87 -16.81
CA ARG A 98 6.63 -9.39 -15.44
C ARG A 98 7.30 -8.45 -14.44
N LEU A 99 6.65 -8.20 -13.30
CA LEU A 99 7.17 -7.42 -12.19
C LEU A 99 8.40 -8.06 -11.55
N VAL A 100 8.53 -9.39 -11.58
CA VAL A 100 9.73 -10.06 -11.07
C VAL A 100 11.02 -9.60 -11.78
N ASN A 101 10.89 -9.19 -13.05
CA ASN A 101 11.99 -8.68 -13.86
C ASN A 101 12.16 -7.16 -13.76
N ALA A 102 11.28 -6.46 -13.05
CA ALA A 102 11.31 -5.01 -12.95
C ALA A 102 12.55 -4.55 -12.16
N VAL A 103 13.37 -3.70 -12.80
CA VAL A 103 14.49 -3.03 -12.15
C VAL A 103 14.02 -1.67 -11.65
N ASP A 104 13.53 -1.65 -10.41
CA ASP A 104 13.02 -0.45 -9.75
C ASP A 104 13.64 -0.27 -8.36
N GLU A 105 14.24 0.89 -8.09
CA GLU A 105 14.93 1.19 -6.82
C GLU A 105 13.98 1.22 -5.62
N GLU A 106 12.72 1.60 -5.80
CA GLU A 106 11.73 1.59 -4.73
C GLU A 106 11.32 0.16 -4.43
N LEU A 107 11.13 -0.66 -5.46
CA LEU A 107 10.87 -2.10 -5.29
C LEU A 107 12.02 -2.79 -4.56
N ILE A 108 13.27 -2.51 -4.94
CA ILE A 108 14.46 -3.04 -4.27
C ILE A 108 14.48 -2.60 -2.80
N GLY A 109 14.33 -1.30 -2.52
CA GLY A 109 14.39 -0.76 -1.16
C GLY A 109 13.21 -1.21 -0.27
N PHE A 110 12.03 -1.41 -0.86
CA PHE A 110 10.85 -1.88 -0.14
C PHE A 110 11.05 -3.29 0.40
N PHE A 111 11.64 -4.18 -0.41
CA PHE A 111 11.93 -5.56 -0.03
C PHE A 111 13.31 -5.75 0.60
N GLU A 112 14.08 -4.69 0.84
CA GLU A 112 15.37 -4.81 1.49
C GLU A 112 15.21 -5.36 2.93
N GLY A 113 15.80 -6.55 3.16
CA GLY A 113 15.65 -7.32 4.39
C GLY A 113 14.52 -8.36 4.37
N HIS A 114 13.86 -8.56 3.22
CA HIS A 114 12.78 -9.52 3.03
C HIS A 114 13.09 -10.51 1.89
N ASP A 115 13.31 -11.78 2.22
CA ASP A 115 13.73 -12.80 1.25
C ASP A 115 12.61 -13.27 0.30
N TYR A 116 11.35 -12.99 0.64
CA TYR A 116 10.17 -13.48 -0.10
C TYR A 116 9.76 -12.60 -1.30
N ARG A 117 10.57 -11.60 -1.67
CA ARG A 117 10.27 -10.68 -2.79
C ARG A 117 9.91 -11.42 -4.07
N TYR A 118 10.75 -12.37 -4.47
CA TYR A 118 10.59 -13.03 -5.76
C TYR A 118 9.30 -13.85 -5.76
N ASP A 119 9.06 -14.64 -4.71
CA ASP A 119 7.87 -15.47 -4.57
C ASP A 119 6.57 -14.66 -4.71
N ILE A 120 6.47 -13.53 -4.00
CA ILE A 120 5.24 -12.72 -4.04
C ILE A 120 5.07 -11.99 -5.38
N LEU A 121 6.17 -11.54 -6.00
CA LEU A 121 6.10 -10.92 -7.33
C LEU A 121 5.72 -11.93 -8.41
N GLU A 122 6.17 -13.18 -8.30
CA GLU A 122 5.75 -14.25 -9.21
C GLU A 122 4.27 -14.58 -9.06
N GLU A 123 3.74 -14.57 -7.84
CA GLU A 123 2.30 -14.76 -7.59
C GLU A 123 1.47 -13.66 -8.25
N ILE A 124 1.90 -12.39 -8.09
CA ILE A 124 1.28 -11.24 -8.74
C ILE A 124 1.37 -11.40 -10.27
N ASP A 125 2.52 -11.77 -10.80
CA ASP A 125 2.73 -11.96 -12.25
C ASP A 125 1.77 -13.00 -12.82
N CYS A 126 1.60 -14.12 -12.14
CA CYS A 126 0.67 -15.18 -12.56
C CYS A 126 -0.77 -14.67 -12.60
N GLN A 127 -1.17 -13.94 -11.55
CA GLN A 127 -2.52 -13.39 -11.43
C GLN A 127 -2.80 -12.32 -12.50
N VAL A 128 -1.84 -11.43 -12.75
CA VAL A 128 -1.94 -10.38 -13.78
C VAL A 128 -1.94 -10.99 -15.18
N ALA A 129 -1.08 -11.97 -15.46
CA ALA A 129 -1.05 -12.66 -16.75
C ALA A 129 -2.39 -13.34 -17.08
N TYR A 130 -3.03 -13.96 -16.08
CA TYR A 130 -4.38 -14.51 -16.22
C TYR A 130 -5.41 -13.43 -16.59
N PHE A 131 -5.42 -12.31 -15.89
CA PHE A 131 -6.33 -11.19 -16.14
C PHE A 131 -6.10 -10.50 -17.50
N VAL A 132 -4.84 -10.36 -17.91
CA VAL A 132 -4.46 -9.86 -19.23
C VAL A 132 -5.02 -10.77 -20.33
N ALA A 133 -4.89 -12.10 -20.16
CA ALA A 133 -5.44 -13.05 -21.13
C ALA A 133 -6.97 -12.98 -21.21
N ASP A 134 -7.66 -12.80 -20.07
CA ASP A 134 -9.12 -12.60 -20.06
C ASP A 134 -9.54 -11.30 -20.75
N LEU A 135 -8.84 -10.18 -20.50
CA LEU A 135 -9.09 -8.92 -21.21
C LEU A 135 -8.88 -9.05 -22.72
N GLN A 136 -7.84 -9.78 -23.15
CA GLN A 136 -7.57 -10.02 -24.57
C GLN A 136 -8.62 -10.89 -25.25
N ARG A 137 -9.32 -11.75 -24.50
CA ARG A 137 -10.48 -12.52 -24.98
C ARG A 137 -11.80 -11.72 -24.96
N GLY A 138 -11.77 -10.47 -24.49
CA GLY A 138 -12.95 -9.62 -24.36
C GLY A 138 -13.79 -9.91 -23.12
N HIS A 139 -13.26 -10.65 -22.14
CA HIS A 139 -13.95 -10.87 -20.87
C HIS A 139 -13.94 -9.61 -19.99
N LEU A 140 -15.04 -9.37 -19.29
CA LEU A 140 -15.14 -8.29 -18.31
C LEU A 140 -14.54 -8.73 -16.99
N LEU A 141 -13.46 -8.07 -16.57
CA LEU A 141 -12.91 -8.23 -15.22
C LEU A 141 -13.70 -7.42 -14.20
N LYS A 142 -13.76 -7.85 -12.93
CA LYS A 142 -14.29 -7.00 -11.83
C LYS A 142 -13.33 -5.85 -11.53
N ARG A 143 -13.83 -4.82 -10.83
CA ARG A 143 -13.06 -3.60 -10.52
C ARG A 143 -11.70 -3.88 -9.89
N ALA A 144 -11.63 -4.78 -8.90
CA ALA A 144 -10.37 -5.09 -8.23
C ALA A 144 -9.32 -5.68 -9.17
N ASP A 145 -9.71 -6.62 -10.04
CA ASP A 145 -8.81 -7.28 -10.98
C ASP A 145 -8.27 -6.29 -12.01
N ARG A 146 -9.16 -5.40 -12.50
CA ARG A 146 -8.76 -4.30 -13.38
C ARG A 146 -7.75 -3.38 -12.70
N THR A 147 -7.97 -3.02 -11.43
CA THR A 147 -7.06 -2.14 -10.68
C THR A 147 -5.70 -2.80 -10.47
N LEU A 148 -5.64 -4.10 -10.16
CA LEU A 148 -4.36 -4.82 -10.05
C LEU A 148 -3.60 -4.81 -11.39
N VAL A 149 -4.28 -5.11 -12.50
CA VAL A 149 -3.68 -5.04 -13.85
C VAL A 149 -3.17 -3.63 -14.13
N VAL A 150 -3.94 -2.60 -13.78
CA VAL A 150 -3.54 -1.21 -14.01
C VAL A 150 -2.28 -0.84 -13.24
N TYR A 151 -2.20 -1.18 -11.96
CA TYR A 151 -1.00 -0.92 -11.16
C TYR A 151 0.20 -1.72 -11.67
N ALA A 152 0.00 -2.97 -12.08
CA ALA A 152 1.08 -3.82 -12.56
C ALA A 152 1.65 -3.37 -13.92
N ILE A 153 0.84 -2.79 -14.81
CA ILE A 153 1.27 -2.38 -16.15
C ILE A 153 1.75 -0.93 -16.18
N TRP A 154 1.02 -0.01 -15.55
CA TRP A 154 1.26 1.44 -15.68
C TRP A 154 1.66 2.11 -14.37
N GLY A 155 1.45 1.45 -13.22
CA GLY A 155 1.80 1.99 -11.92
C GLY A 155 3.21 1.63 -11.46
N ASN A 156 3.47 1.93 -10.20
CA ASN A 156 4.67 1.52 -9.49
C ASN A 156 4.53 0.04 -9.05
N PRO A 157 5.56 -0.81 -9.27
CA PRO A 157 5.57 -2.19 -8.79
C PRO A 157 5.27 -2.35 -7.29
N VAL A 158 5.71 -1.39 -6.46
CA VAL A 158 5.43 -1.38 -5.02
C VAL A 158 3.95 -1.17 -4.74
N ASP A 159 3.28 -0.33 -5.52
CA ASP A 159 1.82 -0.13 -5.39
C ASP A 159 1.03 -1.33 -5.89
N ALA A 160 1.51 -2.03 -6.91
CA ALA A 160 0.95 -3.30 -7.35
C ALA A 160 1.04 -4.36 -6.24
N TYR A 161 2.20 -4.46 -5.57
CA TYR A 161 2.37 -5.30 -4.39
C TYR A 161 1.42 -4.90 -3.26
N LYS A 162 1.38 -3.62 -2.86
CA LYS A 162 0.51 -3.11 -1.80
C LYS A 162 -0.97 -3.41 -2.10
N TYR A 163 -1.38 -3.22 -3.34
CA TYR A 163 -2.73 -3.53 -3.77
C TYR A 163 -3.02 -5.03 -3.74
N PHE A 164 -2.07 -5.86 -4.20
CA PHE A 164 -2.19 -7.32 -4.14
C PHE A 164 -2.32 -7.81 -2.69
N GLU A 165 -1.41 -7.38 -1.82
CA GLU A 165 -1.40 -7.73 -0.40
C GLU A 165 -2.74 -7.37 0.26
N TYR A 166 -3.30 -6.21 -0.06
CA TYR A 166 -4.56 -5.76 0.53
C TYR A 166 -5.81 -6.50 0.01
N ASN A 167 -5.81 -6.93 -1.26
CA ASN A 167 -7.03 -7.40 -1.93
C ASN A 167 -7.04 -8.91 -2.26
N TYR A 168 -5.87 -9.53 -2.39
CA TYR A 168 -5.71 -10.88 -2.90
C TYR A 168 -5.02 -11.81 -1.92
N GLN A 169 -4.30 -11.27 -0.92
CA GLN A 169 -3.66 -12.08 0.11
C GLN A 169 -4.67 -13.00 0.79
N THR A 170 -4.37 -14.30 0.76
CA THR A 170 -5.22 -15.35 1.34
C THR A 170 -4.67 -15.91 2.64
N LYS A 171 -3.38 -15.66 2.94
CA LYS A 171 -2.68 -16.10 4.17
C LYS A 171 -2.69 -15.00 5.23
N TRP A 172 -2.53 -15.37 6.49
CA TRP A 172 -2.62 -14.43 7.60
C TRP A 172 -1.50 -13.38 7.56
N LEU A 173 -1.85 -12.18 8.00
CA LEU A 173 -0.92 -11.11 8.32
C LEU A 173 -1.30 -10.59 9.70
N LYS A 174 -0.33 -10.46 10.61
CA LYS A 174 -0.51 -9.89 11.96
C LYS A 174 -1.32 -8.60 11.85
N HIS A 175 -2.54 -8.60 12.40
CA HIS A 175 -3.47 -7.49 12.24
C HIS A 175 -2.85 -6.18 12.77
N ARG A 176 -2.72 -5.23 11.83
CA ARG A 176 -2.00 -3.96 11.90
C ARG A 176 -2.84 -2.92 12.67
N TYR A 177 -2.32 -2.32 13.74
CA TYR A 177 -3.02 -1.29 14.52
C TYR A 177 -3.29 -0.03 13.69
N LEU A 178 -2.28 0.39 12.94
CA LEU A 178 -2.42 1.32 11.83
C LEU A 178 -2.58 0.50 10.55
N SER A 179 -3.81 0.32 10.09
CA SER A 179 -4.10 -0.51 8.91
C SER A 179 -3.25 -0.12 7.69
N GLU A 180 -2.81 1.14 7.69
CA GLU A 180 -2.00 1.80 6.71
C GLU A 180 -0.48 1.70 6.91
N HIS A 181 0.07 1.15 8.01
CA HIS A 181 1.53 1.14 8.24
C HIS A 181 2.09 -0.03 9.08
N ILE A 182 2.90 -0.92 8.49
CA ILE A 182 3.43 -2.14 9.15
C ILE A 182 4.58 -1.89 10.14
N VAL A 183 5.43 -0.90 9.90
CA VAL A 183 6.59 -0.62 10.78
C VAL A 183 6.13 -0.05 12.14
N LEU A 184 4.84 0.25 12.29
CA LEU A 184 4.22 0.80 13.49
C LEU A 184 3.27 -0.23 14.15
N ASP A 185 3.49 -1.53 13.94
CA ASP A 185 2.62 -2.59 14.46
C ASP A 185 2.75 -2.83 15.97
N ASP A 186 3.90 -2.47 16.55
CA ASP A 186 4.19 -2.59 17.99
C ASP A 186 3.49 -1.53 18.86
N ILE A 187 2.75 -0.60 18.25
CA ILE A 187 1.95 0.38 19.00
C ILE A 187 0.80 -0.35 19.72
N PRO A 188 0.69 -0.25 21.07
CA PRO A 188 -0.35 -0.91 21.83
C PRO A 188 -1.74 -0.49 21.38
N ARG A 189 -2.64 -1.47 21.42
CA ARG A 189 -4.03 -1.25 21.04
C ARG A 189 -4.78 -0.56 22.17
N GLN A 190 -5.73 0.32 21.84
CA GLN A 190 -6.58 0.96 22.85
C GLN A 190 -7.28 -0.09 23.74
N ASP A 191 -7.51 0.26 25.00
CA ASP A 191 -8.24 -0.60 25.94
C ASP A 191 -9.63 -0.94 25.40
N GLY A 192 -9.95 -2.24 25.35
CA GLY A 192 -11.20 -2.74 24.76
C GLY A 192 -11.16 -2.90 23.23
N TYR A 193 -10.03 -2.63 22.58
CA TYR A 193 -9.85 -2.97 21.16
C TYR A 193 -9.94 -4.48 20.98
N SER A 194 -11.08 -4.91 20.46
CA SER A 194 -11.23 -6.25 19.93
C SER A 194 -10.45 -6.30 18.63
N LEU A 195 -9.50 -7.23 18.52
CA LEU A 195 -9.05 -7.67 17.21
C LEU A 195 -10.30 -7.86 16.35
N PRO A 196 -10.37 -7.31 15.12
CA PRO A 196 -11.52 -7.51 14.27
C PRO A 196 -11.79 -9.01 14.22
N ASN A 197 -12.87 -9.45 14.89
CA ASN A 197 -13.25 -10.85 14.94
C ASN A 197 -14.03 -11.08 13.65
N PRO A 198 -13.45 -11.79 12.68
CA PRO A 198 -14.05 -11.95 11.36
C PRO A 198 -15.37 -12.73 11.37
N ARG A 199 -15.79 -13.26 12.53
CA ARG A 199 -17.10 -13.90 12.74
C ARG A 199 -18.19 -12.95 13.22
N GLN A 200 -17.86 -11.74 13.68
CA GLN A 200 -18.84 -10.76 14.16
C GLN A 200 -19.02 -9.64 13.13
N THR A 201 -20.01 -9.79 12.27
CA THR A 201 -20.57 -8.70 11.47
C THR A 201 -21.29 -7.73 12.39
N GLY A 202 -20.59 -6.70 12.87
CA GLY A 202 -21.23 -5.58 13.55
C GLY A 202 -22.13 -4.78 12.61
N GLU A 203 -23.14 -4.11 13.17
CA GLU A 203 -24.23 -3.44 12.45
C GLU A 203 -23.75 -2.32 11.49
N ASP A 204 -22.53 -1.80 11.67
CA ASP A 204 -21.93 -0.73 10.85
C ASP A 204 -20.83 -1.20 9.87
N GLU A 205 -20.47 -2.49 9.82
CA GLU A 205 -19.38 -2.97 8.95
C GLU A 205 -19.81 -3.30 7.52
N GLY A 206 -21.12 -3.28 7.24
CA GLY A 206 -21.70 -3.55 5.91
C GLY A 206 -21.33 -2.53 4.83
N HIS A 207 -20.59 -1.47 5.16
CA HIS A 207 -20.17 -0.41 4.24
C HIS A 207 -18.65 -0.36 3.98
N ARG A 208 -17.84 -1.19 4.64
CA ARG A 208 -16.39 -1.28 4.38
C ARG A 208 -16.10 -2.46 3.45
N GLY A 209 -15.72 -2.17 2.20
CA GLY A 209 -15.42 -3.19 1.19
C GLY A 209 -14.48 -4.32 1.67
N HIS A 210 -14.53 -5.47 0.99
CA HIS A 210 -13.63 -6.63 1.15
C HIS A 210 -13.91 -7.62 2.33
N TYR A 211 -15.18 -7.81 2.73
CA TYR A 211 -15.62 -8.84 3.70
C TYR A 211 -15.00 -10.24 3.45
N MET A 212 -15.01 -10.71 2.20
CA MET A 212 -14.51 -12.05 1.84
C MET A 212 -13.00 -12.21 2.02
N VAL A 213 -12.21 -11.13 1.91
CA VAL A 213 -10.76 -11.16 2.13
C VAL A 213 -10.49 -11.25 3.62
N ARG A 214 -11.19 -10.44 4.43
CA ARG A 214 -11.12 -10.52 5.90
C ARG A 214 -11.52 -11.91 6.42
N LEU A 215 -12.55 -12.52 5.84
CA LEU A 215 -12.98 -13.89 6.16
C LEU A 215 -11.96 -14.97 5.75
N ARG A 216 -11.11 -14.73 4.76
CA ARG A 216 -10.04 -15.68 4.39
C ARG A 216 -8.83 -15.54 5.30
N MET A 217 -8.42 -14.31 5.59
CA MET A 217 -7.36 -14.02 6.57
C MET A 217 -7.71 -14.56 7.96
N ALA A 218 -8.99 -14.53 8.31
CA ALA A 218 -9.55 -15.16 9.51
C ALA A 218 -9.25 -16.65 9.62
N ARG A 219 -9.49 -17.38 8.54
CA ARG A 219 -9.34 -18.83 8.50
C ARG A 219 -7.88 -19.21 8.53
N ALA A 220 -7.03 -18.47 7.82
CA ALA A 220 -5.58 -18.64 7.91
C ALA A 220 -5.07 -18.43 9.35
N ALA A 221 -5.58 -17.42 10.07
CA ALA A 221 -5.30 -17.21 11.50
C ALA A 221 -5.74 -18.41 12.38
N ASP A 222 -6.98 -18.88 12.19
CA ASP A 222 -7.56 -20.02 12.91
C ASP A 222 -6.79 -21.33 12.62
N GLU A 223 -6.18 -21.43 11.45
CA GLU A 223 -5.37 -22.57 10.99
C GLU A 223 -3.89 -22.47 11.40
N GLY A 224 -3.47 -21.35 12.00
CA GLY A 224 -2.09 -21.11 12.41
C GLY A 224 -1.12 -20.89 11.24
N VAL A 225 -1.64 -20.40 10.09
CA VAL A 225 -0.91 -20.17 8.83
C VAL A 225 -0.80 -18.69 8.52
#